data_AF-A0A1Y2HQW6-F1
#
_entry.id   AF-A0A1Y2HQW6-F1
#
_cell.length_a   1.000
_cell.length_b   1.000
_cell.length_c   1.000
_cell.angle_alpha   90.00
_cell.angle_beta   90.00
_cell.angle_gamma   90.00
#
_symmetry.space_group_name_H-M   'P 1'
#
loop_
_entity.id
_entity.type
_entity.pdbx_description
1 polymer ?
#
loop_
_entity_poly.entity_id
_entity_poly.type
_entity_poly.pdbx_seq_one_letter_code
_entity_poly.pdbx_strand_id
1 'polypeptide(L)'
;MEEMMPEPYDNKVTYKARLPTAQEIDLFVRDTPEWSKFTDSMEFTYHSVAHLFVGGNKEGTMNRPFSPMDWTFFLHHGYVDYIWSRWQELHPGSHDFGSKPLPGYGSLTGASVANREELCYQYLPPGALNPKPVPPRPPPPPPRPPTPRRLPPRRLPRRLFPPRPPPLRLVPRPPLPRPRPLVPCPRRPPPLRRPP
;
A
#
# COMPACT_ATOMS: atom_id res chain seq x y z
N MET A 1 -15.42 -54.92 -22.74
CA MET A 1 -15.56 -53.45 -22.56
C MET A 1 -14.72 -53.11 -21.37
N GLU A 2 -13.49 -52.70 -21.64
CA GLU A 2 -12.51 -52.31 -20.63
C GLU A 2 -12.73 -50.82 -20.39
N GLU A 3 -13.43 -50.51 -19.29
CA GLU A 3 -13.79 -49.15 -18.93
C GLU A 3 -12.55 -48.48 -18.31
N MET A 4 -11.93 -47.61 -19.12
CA MET A 4 -10.81 -46.77 -18.77
C MET A 4 -11.20 -45.82 -17.63
N MET A 5 -10.99 -46.26 -16.39
CA MET A 5 -11.04 -45.40 -15.22
C MET A 5 -10.04 -44.25 -15.41
N PRO A 6 -10.47 -42.98 -15.36
CA PRO A 6 -9.54 -41.87 -15.50
C PRO A 6 -8.50 -41.94 -14.38
N GLU A 7 -7.24 -41.81 -14.77
CA GLU A 7 -6.05 -41.70 -13.91
C GLU A 7 -6.34 -40.86 -12.65
N PRO A 8 -5.77 -41.22 -11.48
CA PRO A 8 -5.96 -40.45 -10.26
C PRO A 8 -5.56 -39.00 -10.53
N TYR A 9 -6.52 -38.10 -10.31
CA TYR A 9 -6.35 -36.66 -10.42
C TYR A 9 -5.06 -36.26 -9.68
N ASP A 10 -4.04 -35.86 -10.43
CA ASP A 10 -2.73 -35.50 -9.89
C ASP A 10 -2.90 -34.32 -8.93
N ASN A 11 -2.92 -34.62 -7.64
CA ASN A 11 -3.05 -33.65 -6.55
C ASN A 11 -1.75 -32.85 -6.33
N LYS A 12 -0.75 -32.96 -7.21
CA LYS A 12 0.54 -32.29 -7.09
C LYS A 12 0.60 -30.92 -7.75
N VAL A 13 -0.48 -30.41 -8.35
CA VAL A 13 -0.55 -28.98 -8.70
C VAL A 13 -0.78 -28.17 -7.43
N THR A 14 0.30 -27.99 -6.67
CA THR A 14 0.39 -26.98 -5.62
C THR A 14 0.41 -25.63 -6.31
N TYR A 15 -0.75 -25.01 -6.47
CA TYR A 15 -0.84 -23.57 -6.75
C TYR A 15 -0.21 -22.85 -5.56
N LYS A 16 1.10 -22.60 -5.63
CA LYS A 16 1.78 -21.73 -4.68
C LYS A 16 1.27 -20.33 -4.92
N ALA A 17 0.30 -19.91 -4.10
CA ALA A 17 -0.07 -18.51 -4.00
C ALA A 17 1.21 -17.68 -3.83
N ARG A 18 1.25 -16.52 -4.46
CA ARG A 18 2.39 -15.59 -4.34
C ARG A 18 1.88 -14.31 -3.71
N LEU A 19 2.50 -13.91 -2.60
CA LEU A 19 2.21 -12.60 -2.02
C LEU A 19 2.69 -11.48 -2.94
N PRO A 20 1.92 -10.37 -3.03
CA PRO A 20 2.34 -9.17 -3.73
C PRO A 20 3.58 -8.58 -3.05
N THR A 21 4.47 -8.01 -3.86
CA THR A 21 5.58 -7.20 -3.36
C THR A 21 5.07 -5.83 -2.88
N ALA A 22 5.83 -5.16 -2.02
CA ALA A 22 5.51 -3.80 -1.60
C ALA A 22 5.38 -2.83 -2.80
N GLN A 23 6.19 -3.01 -3.83
CA GLN A 23 6.13 -2.19 -5.05
C GLN A 23 4.82 -2.43 -5.83
N GLU A 24 4.37 -3.68 -5.95
CA GLU A 24 3.09 -3.99 -6.61
C GLU A 24 1.92 -3.35 -5.85
N ILE A 25 1.93 -3.40 -4.51
CA ILE A 25 0.94 -2.71 -3.68
C ILE A 25 1.01 -1.19 -3.87
N ASP A 26 2.21 -0.59 -3.87
CA ASP A 26 2.37 0.85 -4.06
C ASP A 26 1.83 1.32 -5.42
N LEU A 27 2.10 0.55 -6.48
CA LEU A 27 1.56 0.84 -7.81
C LEU A 27 0.05 0.67 -7.85
N PHE A 28 -0.48 -0.42 -7.28
CA PHE A 28 -1.92 -0.66 -7.19
C PHE A 28 -2.67 0.48 -6.50
N VAL A 29 -2.20 0.87 -5.31
CA VAL A 29 -2.82 1.95 -4.54
C VAL A 29 -2.79 3.27 -5.31
N ARG A 30 -1.69 3.58 -5.99
CA ARG A 30 -1.54 4.83 -6.75
C ARG A 30 -2.36 4.85 -8.04
N ASP A 31 -2.39 3.74 -8.77
CA ASP A 31 -2.87 3.69 -10.16
C ASP A 31 -4.33 3.23 -10.27
N THR A 32 -5.01 2.97 -9.14
CA THR A 32 -6.43 2.55 -9.09
C THR A 32 -7.29 3.59 -8.34
N PRO A 33 -7.56 4.77 -8.91
CA PRO A 33 -8.27 5.85 -8.21
C PRO A 33 -9.78 5.61 -8.07
N GLU A 34 -10.36 4.71 -8.87
CA GLU A 34 -11.80 4.45 -8.86
C GLU A 34 -12.14 3.47 -7.73
N TRP A 35 -13.03 3.88 -6.81
CA TRP A 35 -13.41 3.10 -5.62
C TRP A 35 -13.79 1.65 -5.93
N SER A 36 -14.68 1.42 -6.90
CA SER A 36 -15.12 0.06 -7.25
C SER A 36 -13.99 -0.83 -7.74
N LYS A 37 -13.10 -0.32 -8.61
CA LYS A 37 -11.95 -1.09 -9.09
C LYS A 37 -10.96 -1.38 -7.99
N PHE A 38 -10.76 -0.42 -7.07
CA PHE A 38 -9.92 -0.60 -5.90
C PHE A 38 -10.49 -1.70 -4.99
N THR A 39 -11.77 -1.63 -4.61
CA THR A 39 -12.40 -2.63 -3.74
C THR A 39 -12.38 -4.02 -4.36
N ASP A 40 -12.73 -4.15 -5.64
CA ASP A 40 -12.76 -5.44 -6.34
C ASP A 40 -11.36 -6.08 -6.37
N SER A 41 -10.35 -5.30 -6.76
CA SER A 41 -8.97 -5.79 -6.81
C SER A 41 -8.43 -6.10 -5.41
N MET A 42 -8.74 -5.26 -4.44
CA MET A 42 -8.32 -5.46 -3.06
C MET A 42 -8.91 -6.75 -2.50
N GLU A 43 -10.23 -6.95 -2.61
CA GLU A 43 -10.94 -8.12 -2.09
C GLU A 43 -10.55 -9.43 -2.80
N PHE A 44 -10.65 -9.46 -4.13
CA PHE A 44 -10.52 -10.70 -4.91
C PHE A 44 -9.09 -11.05 -5.29
N THR A 45 -8.14 -10.11 -5.19
CA THR A 45 -6.73 -10.38 -5.50
C THR A 45 -5.85 -10.28 -4.26
N TYR A 46 -5.66 -9.07 -3.72
CA TYR A 46 -4.62 -8.82 -2.73
C TYR A 46 -4.94 -9.38 -1.33
N HIS A 47 -6.21 -9.31 -0.91
CA HIS A 47 -6.73 -9.94 0.31
C HIS A 47 -6.81 -11.46 0.12
N SER A 48 -7.51 -11.90 -0.93
CA SER A 48 -7.73 -13.33 -1.19
C SER A 48 -6.44 -14.14 -1.29
N VAL A 49 -5.40 -13.62 -1.97
CA VAL A 49 -4.14 -14.37 -2.13
C VAL A 49 -3.41 -14.61 -0.81
N ALA A 50 -3.54 -13.73 0.18
CA ALA A 50 -2.92 -13.92 1.49
C ALA A 50 -3.65 -15.00 2.31
N HIS A 51 -4.98 -15.02 2.24
CA HIS A 51 -5.79 -16.12 2.78
C HIS A 51 -5.38 -17.48 2.18
N LEU A 52 -5.18 -17.53 0.85
CA LEU A 52 -4.71 -18.73 0.15
C LEU A 52 -3.27 -19.10 0.52
N PHE A 53 -2.38 -18.11 0.62
CA PHE A 53 -0.96 -18.32 0.92
C PHE A 53 -0.75 -18.92 2.30
N VAL A 54 -1.40 -18.37 3.32
CA VAL A 54 -1.27 -18.86 4.69
C VAL A 54 -2.08 -20.14 4.90
N GLY A 55 -3.28 -20.22 4.31
CA GLY A 55 -4.18 -21.36 4.50
C GLY A 55 -3.89 -22.59 3.61
N GLY A 56 -2.98 -22.48 2.63
CA GLY A 56 -2.54 -23.60 1.80
C GLY A 56 -3.67 -24.27 0.99
N ASN A 57 -3.51 -25.56 0.71
CA ASN A 57 -4.38 -26.38 -0.15
C ASN A 57 -5.73 -26.73 0.49
N LYS A 58 -6.47 -25.72 0.98
CA LYS A 58 -7.84 -25.79 1.51
C LYS A 58 -7.98 -26.46 2.88
N GLU A 59 -6.91 -26.85 3.55
CA GLU A 59 -6.99 -27.41 4.91
C GLU A 59 -6.73 -26.39 6.01
N GLY A 60 -5.97 -25.33 5.71
CA GLY A 60 -5.66 -24.29 6.68
C GLY A 60 -6.85 -23.39 7.00
N THR A 61 -6.92 -22.99 8.26
CA THR A 61 -7.88 -22.03 8.84
C THR A 61 -8.05 -20.78 7.98
N MET A 62 -6.94 -20.20 7.52
CA MET A 62 -6.95 -18.97 6.71
C MET A 62 -7.59 -19.12 5.32
N ASN A 63 -7.78 -20.34 4.79
CA ASN A 63 -8.44 -20.57 3.49
C ASN A 63 -9.90 -21.06 3.66
N ARG A 64 -10.54 -20.71 4.78
CA ARG A 64 -11.90 -21.18 5.12
C ARG A 64 -12.76 -20.04 5.70
N PRO A 65 -14.10 -20.21 5.72
CA PRO A 65 -15.01 -19.22 6.32
C PRO A 65 -14.74 -18.96 7.81
N PHE A 66 -14.10 -19.91 8.49
CA PHE A 66 -13.70 -19.78 9.88
C PHE A 66 -12.27 -19.23 10.07
N SER A 67 -11.69 -18.60 9.05
CA SER A 67 -10.41 -17.88 9.14
C SER A 67 -10.31 -16.90 10.30
N PRO A 68 -11.39 -16.23 10.80
CA PRO A 68 -11.30 -15.40 12.00
C PRO A 68 -10.90 -16.14 13.29
N MET A 69 -10.90 -17.48 13.30
CA MET A 69 -10.39 -18.27 14.43
C MET A 69 -8.85 -18.34 14.48
N ASP A 70 -8.16 -17.91 13.42
CA ASP A 70 -6.70 -17.80 13.38
C ASP A 70 -6.26 -16.38 13.74
N TRP A 71 -5.30 -16.22 14.65
CA TRP A 71 -4.79 -14.90 15.04
C TRP A 71 -4.17 -14.13 13.86
N THR A 72 -3.67 -14.85 12.86
CA THR A 72 -3.11 -14.28 11.62
C THR A 72 -4.16 -13.50 10.82
N PHE A 73 -5.45 -13.84 10.97
CA PHE A 73 -6.56 -13.12 10.35
C PHE A 73 -6.53 -11.62 10.72
N PHE A 74 -6.37 -11.32 12.00
CA PHE A 74 -6.39 -9.93 12.48
C PHE A 74 -5.17 -9.15 11.99
N LEU A 75 -4.00 -9.80 11.90
CA LEU A 75 -2.80 -9.17 11.34
C LEU A 75 -2.96 -8.92 9.84
N HIS A 76 -3.53 -9.88 9.11
CA HIS A 76 -3.83 -9.74 7.70
C HIS A 76 -4.80 -8.57 7.45
N HIS A 77 -5.94 -8.54 8.14
CA HIS A 77 -6.93 -7.47 7.98
C HIS A 77 -6.44 -6.12 8.48
N GLY A 78 -5.56 -6.07 9.48
CA GLY A 78 -4.87 -4.84 9.86
C GLY A 78 -3.98 -4.29 8.73
N TYR A 79 -3.33 -5.17 7.96
CA TYR A 79 -2.55 -4.75 6.80
C TYR A 79 -3.44 -4.37 5.60
N VAL A 80 -4.57 -5.05 5.38
CA VAL A 80 -5.57 -4.66 4.38
C VAL A 80 -6.12 -3.26 4.69
N ASP A 81 -6.48 -3.00 5.94
CA ASP A 81 -6.95 -1.69 6.40
C ASP A 81 -5.86 -0.61 6.27
N TYR A 82 -4.59 -0.95 6.55
CA TYR A 82 -3.46 -0.08 6.25
C TYR A 82 -3.40 0.31 4.77
N ILE A 83 -3.52 -0.65 3.85
CA ILE A 83 -3.53 -0.37 2.40
C ILE A 83 -4.70 0.55 2.03
N TRP A 84 -5.91 0.27 2.54
CA TRP A 84 -7.08 1.12 2.32
C TRP A 84 -6.84 2.55 2.81
N SER A 85 -6.26 2.70 4.00
CA SER A 85 -5.96 4.02 4.55
C SER A 85 -4.98 4.84 3.69
N ARG A 86 -3.99 4.18 3.07
CA ARG A 86 -3.08 4.83 2.11
C ARG A 86 -3.80 5.23 0.81
N TRP A 87 -4.74 4.42 0.37
CA TRP A 87 -5.57 4.74 -0.78
C TRP A 87 -6.42 5.99 -0.52
N GLN A 88 -7.04 6.09 0.67
CA GLN A 88 -7.81 7.28 1.07
C GLN A 88 -6.95 8.55 1.11
N GLU A 89 -5.68 8.45 1.54
CA GLU A 89 -4.75 9.58 1.53
C GLU A 89 -4.41 10.09 0.12
N LEU A 90 -4.27 9.17 -0.85
CA LEU A 90 -3.87 9.50 -2.22
C LEU A 90 -5.05 9.92 -3.09
N HIS A 91 -6.26 9.48 -2.78
CA HIS A 91 -7.46 9.74 -3.56
C HIS A 91 -8.53 10.45 -2.73
N PRO A 92 -8.26 11.69 -2.23
CA PRO A 92 -9.23 12.44 -1.45
C PRO A 92 -10.43 12.81 -2.32
N GLY A 93 -11.63 12.35 -1.98
CA GLY A 93 -12.83 12.58 -2.76
C GLY A 93 -14.07 11.92 -2.16
N SER A 94 -15.24 12.21 -2.75
CA SER A 94 -16.54 11.63 -2.36
C SER A 94 -16.67 10.21 -2.91
N HIS A 95 -16.12 9.24 -2.16
CA HIS A 95 -16.42 7.83 -2.36
C HIS A 95 -17.61 7.45 -1.48
N ASP A 96 -18.58 6.73 -2.02
CA ASP A 96 -19.68 6.20 -1.22
C ASP A 96 -19.19 4.94 -0.48
N PHE A 97 -18.83 5.11 0.79
CA PHE A 97 -18.47 4.02 1.68
C PHE A 97 -19.69 3.21 2.16
N GLY A 98 -20.89 3.55 1.71
CA GLY A 98 -22.11 2.84 2.02
C GLY A 98 -22.82 3.41 3.25
N SER A 99 -24.13 3.62 3.08
CA SER A 99 -25.05 4.11 4.12
C SER A 99 -25.86 3.00 4.78
N LYS A 100 -25.71 1.75 4.34
CA LYS A 100 -26.41 0.60 4.93
C LYS A 100 -25.77 0.22 6.26
N PRO A 101 -26.56 -0.16 7.28
CA PRO A 101 -26.03 -0.67 8.53
C PRO A 101 -25.19 -1.94 8.33
N LEU A 102 -24.06 -1.99 9.03
CA LEU A 102 -23.16 -3.14 9.04
C LEU A 102 -23.79 -4.27 9.89
N PRO A 103 -23.94 -5.50 9.35
CA PRO A 103 -24.49 -6.62 10.10
C PRO A 103 -23.73 -6.87 11.41
N GLY A 104 -24.45 -6.93 12.53
CA GLY A 104 -23.86 -7.14 13.85
C GLY A 104 -23.29 -5.89 14.53
N TYR A 105 -23.31 -4.72 13.89
CA TYR A 105 -22.76 -3.46 14.41
C TYR A 105 -23.82 -2.36 14.65
N GLY A 106 -25.09 -2.75 14.79
CA GLY A 106 -26.18 -1.82 15.10
C GLY A 106 -26.43 -0.80 13.99
N SER A 107 -26.36 0.49 14.32
CA SER A 107 -26.58 1.60 13.38
C SER A 107 -25.32 2.07 12.65
N LEU A 108 -24.16 1.47 12.93
CA LEU A 108 -22.92 1.84 12.25
C LEU A 108 -22.99 1.44 10.78
N THR A 109 -22.55 2.34 9.90
CA THR A 109 -22.51 2.13 8.44
C THR A 109 -21.05 2.10 7.97
N GLY A 110 -20.82 1.76 6.70
CA GLY A 110 -19.47 1.85 6.14
C GLY A 110 -18.93 3.29 6.17
N ALA A 111 -19.79 4.29 5.99
CA ALA A 111 -19.42 5.70 6.19
C ALA A 111 -18.99 6.01 7.64
N SER A 112 -19.57 5.36 8.65
CA SER A 112 -19.20 5.56 10.07
C SER A 112 -17.80 5.04 10.42
N VAL A 113 -17.20 4.18 9.58
CA VAL A 113 -15.88 3.58 9.82
C VAL A 113 -14.83 4.00 8.80
N ALA A 114 -15.18 4.90 7.88
CA ALA A 114 -14.28 5.35 6.83
C ALA A 114 -13.22 6.36 7.32
N ASN A 115 -13.46 7.05 8.44
CA ASN A 115 -12.57 8.07 8.97
C ASN A 115 -11.79 7.53 10.18
N ARG A 116 -10.50 7.22 9.99
CA ARG A 116 -9.67 6.69 11.10
C ARG A 116 -9.39 7.70 12.20
N GLU A 117 -9.41 9.00 11.90
CA GLU A 117 -9.20 10.05 12.89
C GLU A 117 -10.38 10.06 13.89
N GLU A 118 -11.59 9.71 13.44
CA GLU A 118 -12.75 9.46 14.31
C GLU A 118 -12.64 8.15 15.09
N LEU A 119 -12.03 7.11 14.48
CA LEU A 119 -11.78 5.82 15.12
C LEU A 119 -10.54 5.79 16.03
N CYS A 120 -9.79 6.89 16.09
CA CYS A 120 -8.72 7.08 17.07
C CYS A 120 -7.52 6.14 16.95
N TYR A 121 -7.14 5.77 15.72
CA TYR A 121 -5.92 5.01 15.49
C TYR A 121 -5.11 5.59 14.33
N GLN A 122 -3.82 5.25 14.30
CA GLN A 122 -2.91 5.63 13.22
C GLN A 122 -2.00 4.47 12.84
N TYR A 123 -1.58 4.46 11.58
CA TYR A 123 -0.59 3.51 11.09
C TYR A 123 0.80 4.10 11.09
N LEU A 124 1.77 3.24 11.38
CA LEU A 124 3.17 3.53 11.13
C LEU A 124 3.57 2.95 9.75
N PRO A 125 4.42 3.63 8.98
CA PRO A 125 4.98 3.06 7.76
C PRO A 125 5.71 1.73 8.06
N PRO A 126 5.68 0.74 7.14
CA PRO A 126 6.47 -0.46 7.25
C PRO A 126 7.94 -0.14 7.55
N GLY A 127 8.47 -0.71 8.63
CA GLY A 127 9.85 -0.49 9.08
C GLY A 127 10.07 0.75 9.96
N ALA A 128 9.03 1.54 10.28
CA ALA A 128 9.17 2.71 11.15
C ALA A 128 9.65 2.36 12.57
N LEU A 129 9.30 1.17 13.07
CA LEU A 129 9.74 0.68 14.39
C LEU A 129 11.16 0.09 14.38
N ASN A 130 11.69 -0.26 13.20
CA ASN A 130 13.02 -0.82 13.00
C ASN A 130 13.73 -0.09 11.84
N PRO A 131 14.12 1.18 12.02
CA PRO A 131 14.80 1.92 10.97
C PRO A 131 16.09 1.20 10.60
N LYS A 132 16.25 0.83 9.33
CA LYS A 132 17.55 0.35 8.84
C LYS A 132 18.60 1.42 9.15
N PRO A 133 19.78 1.08 9.72
CA PRO A 133 20.84 2.05 9.93
C PRO A 133 21.11 2.78 8.61
N VAL A 134 20.96 4.10 8.62
CA VAL A 134 21.33 4.92 7.46
C VAL A 134 22.83 4.76 7.30
N PRO A 135 23.34 4.32 6.13
CA PRO A 135 24.78 4.31 5.91
C PRO A 135 25.34 5.70 6.21
N PRO A 136 26.53 5.81 6.85
CA PRO A 136 27.12 7.11 7.12
C PRO A 136 27.17 7.91 5.83
N ARG A 137 26.72 9.17 5.91
CA ARG A 137 26.73 10.08 4.76
C ARG A 137 28.16 10.10 4.20
N PRO A 138 28.37 9.87 2.89
CA PRO A 138 29.70 10.04 2.33
C PRO A 138 30.21 11.45 2.64
N PRO A 139 31.52 11.61 2.91
CA PRO A 139 32.09 12.93 3.18
C PRO A 139 31.74 13.88 2.03
N PRO A 140 31.51 15.18 2.34
CA PRO A 140 31.29 16.16 1.29
C PRO A 140 32.49 16.10 0.32
N PRO A 141 32.24 16.21 -1.01
CA PRO A 141 33.34 16.27 -1.96
C PRO A 141 34.24 17.45 -1.59
N PRO A 142 35.56 17.35 -1.83
CA PRO A 142 36.47 18.45 -1.58
C PRO A 142 35.99 19.72 -2.30
N PRO A 143 36.25 20.92 -1.74
CA PRO A 143 35.93 22.16 -2.42
C PRO A 143 36.52 22.12 -3.82
N ARG A 144 35.70 22.45 -4.83
CA ARG A 144 36.18 22.53 -6.21
C ARG A 144 37.40 23.47 -6.22
N PRO A 145 38.49 23.10 -6.91
CA PRO A 145 39.59 24.03 -7.12
C PRO A 145 39.02 25.35 -7.67
N PRO A 146 39.58 26.51 -7.29
CA PRO A 146 39.19 27.77 -7.89
C PRO A 146 39.29 27.62 -9.41
N THR A 147 38.17 27.80 -10.09
CA THR A 147 38.12 27.72 -11.55
C THR A 147 39.20 28.67 -12.08
N PRO A 148 40.16 28.21 -12.91
CA PRO A 148 41.11 29.11 -13.54
C PRO A 148 40.31 30.22 -14.21
N ARG A 149 40.68 31.47 -13.92
CA ARG A 149 40.04 32.67 -14.48
C ARG A 149 39.94 32.45 -15.98
N ARG A 150 38.72 32.17 -16.46
CA ARG A 150 38.48 31.79 -17.85
C ARG A 150 38.99 32.94 -18.69
N LEU A 151 40.09 32.73 -19.41
CA LEU A 151 40.52 33.70 -20.42
C LEU A 151 39.30 33.95 -21.31
N PRO A 152 39.05 35.21 -21.70
CA PRO A 152 37.95 35.52 -22.59
C PRO A 152 38.08 34.62 -23.82
N PRO A 153 36.98 33.97 -24.27
CA PRO A 153 37.06 33.07 -25.41
C PRO A 153 37.59 33.86 -26.60
N ARG A 154 38.70 33.40 -27.18
CA ARG A 154 39.13 33.85 -28.50
C ARG A 154 37.98 33.53 -29.44
N ARG A 155 37.40 34.56 -30.06
CA ARG A 155 36.24 34.42 -30.96
C ARG A 155 36.63 33.52 -32.13
N LEU A 156 36.29 32.24 -32.04
CA LEU A 156 36.32 31.35 -33.20
C LEU A 156 35.12 31.68 -34.09
N PRO A 157 35.30 31.72 -35.42
CA PRO A 157 34.21 31.95 -36.35
C PRO A 157 33.14 30.86 -36.17
N ARG A 158 31.90 31.32 -35.98
CA ARG A 158 30.69 30.49 -35.85
C ARG A 158 30.46 29.70 -37.13
N ARG A 159 31.01 28.49 -37.26
CA ARG A 159 30.52 27.52 -38.27
C ARG A 159 30.53 26.09 -37.71
N LEU A 160 29.35 25.48 -37.77
CA LEU A 160 29.05 24.05 -37.77
C LEU A 160 29.12 23.30 -36.42
N PHE A 161 28.21 23.63 -35.50
CA PHE A 161 27.69 22.62 -34.58
C PHE A 161 26.16 22.62 -34.63
N PRO A 162 25.51 21.45 -34.80
CA PRO A 162 24.06 21.35 -34.67
C PRO A 162 23.62 21.73 -33.23
N PRO A 163 22.40 22.27 -33.05
CA PRO A 163 21.92 22.63 -31.73
C PRO A 163 21.89 21.41 -30.81
N ARG A 164 22.47 21.57 -29.62
CA ARG A 164 22.48 20.55 -28.57
C ARG A 164 21.02 20.25 -28.19
N PRO A 165 20.59 18.97 -28.11
CA PRO A 165 19.24 18.65 -27.64
C PRO A 165 19.07 19.15 -26.20
N PRO A 166 17.87 19.63 -25.82
CA PRO A 166 17.61 20.07 -24.47
C PRO A 166 17.84 18.91 -23.49
N PRO A 167 18.43 19.15 -22.31
CA PRO A 167 18.55 18.12 -21.29
C PRO A 167 17.14 17.63 -20.92
N LEU A 168 16.95 16.31 -20.90
CA LEU A 168 15.75 15.71 -20.35
C LEU A 168 15.58 16.24 -18.93
N ARG A 169 14.52 17.01 -18.70
CA ARG A 169 14.13 17.45 -17.36
C ARG A 169 13.75 16.21 -16.58
N LEU A 170 14.66 15.75 -15.71
CA LEU A 170 14.30 14.88 -14.60
C LEU A 170 13.26 15.62 -13.77
N VAL A 171 11.99 15.21 -13.90
CA VAL A 171 10.93 15.67 -13.02
C VAL A 171 11.31 15.19 -11.62
N PRO A 172 11.54 16.10 -10.65
CA PRO A 172 11.83 15.70 -9.28
C PRO A 172 10.68 14.82 -8.79
N ARG A 173 10.99 13.67 -8.20
CA ARG A 173 9.99 12.89 -7.47
C ARG A 173 9.32 13.83 -6.46
N PRO A 174 7.98 13.94 -6.44
CA PRO A 174 7.32 14.73 -5.41
C PRO A 174 7.78 14.20 -4.04
N PRO A 175 8.13 15.09 -3.09
CA PRO A 175 8.48 14.68 -1.76
C PRO A 175 7.32 13.86 -1.17
N LEU A 176 7.66 12.78 -0.47
CA LEU A 176 6.66 12.03 0.30
C LEU A 176 5.90 13.02 1.19
N PRO A 177 4.56 12.94 1.26
CA PRO A 177 3.79 13.81 2.13
C PRO A 177 4.35 13.71 3.55
N ARG A 178 4.54 14.86 4.20
CA ARG A 178 4.94 14.89 5.61
C ARG A 178 3.84 14.20 6.42
N PRO A 179 4.18 13.40 7.45
CA PRO A 179 3.17 12.83 8.33
C PRO A 179 2.33 13.98 8.90
N ARG A 180 1.01 13.88 8.73
CA ARG A 180 0.08 14.87 9.27
C ARG A 180 0.24 14.90 10.80
N PRO A 181 0.11 16.08 11.45
CA PRO A 181 0.07 16.16 12.90
C PRO A 181 -1.04 15.26 13.45
N LEU A 182 -0.80 14.64 14.61
CA LEU A 182 -1.80 13.85 15.31
C LEU A 182 -3.05 14.71 15.55
N VAL A 183 -4.16 14.37 14.91
CA VAL A 183 -5.45 14.98 15.26
C VAL A 183 -5.81 14.46 16.66
N PRO A 184 -6.11 15.33 17.63
CA PRO A 184 -6.51 14.89 18.96
C PRO A 184 -7.77 14.05 18.84
N CYS A 185 -7.70 12.83 19.35
CA CYS A 185 -8.84 11.95 19.48
C CYS A 185 -10.03 12.65 20.16
N PRO A 186 -11.25 12.60 19.58
CA PRO A 186 -12.43 12.99 20.34
C PRO A 186 -12.46 12.16 21.64
N ARG A 187 -12.71 12.82 22.76
CA ARG A 187 -12.76 12.15 24.07
C ARG A 187 -13.74 10.99 24.00
N ARG A 188 -13.28 9.80 24.38
CA ARG A 188 -14.07 8.56 24.40
C ARG A 188 -15.44 8.83 25.03
N PRO A 189 -16.57 8.53 24.35
CA PRO A 189 -17.86 8.55 25.02
C PRO A 189 -17.83 7.54 26.19
N PRO A 190 -18.54 7.82 27.30
CA PRO A 190 -18.57 6.92 28.44
C PRO A 190 -19.05 5.53 27.99
N PRO A 191 -18.55 4.44 28.60
CA PRO A 191 -18.94 3.09 28.23
C PRO A 191 -20.47 2.95 28.29
N LEU A 192 -21.05 2.29 27.28
CA LEU A 192 -22.46 1.93 27.28
C LEU A 192 -22.76 1.19 28.58
N ARG A 193 -23.68 1.73 29.38
CA ARG A 193 -24.19 1.06 30.58
C ARG A 193 -24.73 -0.29 30.13
N ARG A 194 -24.26 -1.38 30.74
CA ARG A 194 -24.86 -2.70 30.54
C ARG A 194 -26.35 -2.60 30.93
N PRO A 195 -27.27 -3.16 30.13
CA PRO A 195 -28.66 -3.26 30.54
C PRO A 195 -28.77 -4.11 31.82
N PRO A 196 -29.82 -3.87 32.64
CA PRO A 196 -30.01 -4.54 33.93
C PRO A 196 -30.16 -6.05 33.80
#